data_AF-A0A7K7VVU1-F1
#
_entry.id   AF-A0A7K7VVU1-F1
#
_cell.length_a   1.000
_cell.length_b   1.000
_cell.length_c   1.000
_cell.angle_alpha   90.00
_cell.angle_beta   90.00
_cell.angle_gamma   90.00
#
_symmetry.space_group_name_H-M   'P 1'
#
loop_
_entity.id
_entity.type
_entity.pdbx_description
1 polymer ?
#
loop_
_entity_poly.entity_id
_entity_poly.type
_entity_poly.pdbx_seq_one_letter_code
_entity_poly.pdbx_strand_id
1 'polypeptide(L)' 'HTGKGDGPLTCTYCGKDFRDLSKAIRHQRIHTGERPYQCTECGKSFIRRDHLLKHWRVHTGETPYQCPVCGKHF' A
#
# COMPACT_ATOMS: atom_id res chain seq x y z
N HIS A 1 23.46 -10.75 -6.38
CA HIS A 1 22.87 -10.04 -7.53
C HIS A 1 21.52 -9.46 -7.14
N THR A 2 21.45 -8.19 -6.77
CA THR A 2 20.18 -7.46 -6.65
C THR A 2 20.29 -6.27 -7.59
N GLY A 3 19.60 -6.37 -8.72
CA GLY A 3 19.59 -5.34 -9.76
C GLY A 3 19.08 -4.03 -9.17
N LYS A 4 19.96 -3.03 -9.17
CA LYS A 4 19.62 -1.64 -8.90
C LYS A 4 18.76 -1.21 -10.09
N GLY A 5 17.45 -1.10 -9.89
CA GLY A 5 16.56 -0.62 -10.94
C GLY A 5 16.92 0.82 -11.28
N ASP A 6 17.20 1.09 -12.55
CA ASP A 6 17.42 2.43 -13.09
C ASP A 6 16.07 3.09 -13.45
N GLY A 7 15.11 3.04 -12.53
CA GLY A 7 13.81 3.68 -12.74
C GLY A 7 13.84 5.17 -12.34
N PRO A 8 12.96 6.00 -12.91
CA PRO A 8 12.95 7.43 -12.62
C PRO A 8 12.51 7.69 -11.17
N LEU A 9 13.30 8.49 -10.46
CA LEU A 9 12.95 9.00 -9.12
C LEU A 9 11.89 10.10 -9.16
N THR A 10 11.66 10.69 -10.33
CA THR A 10 10.66 11.73 -10.59
C THR A 10 9.42 11.11 -11.26
N CYS A 11 8.24 11.51 -10.80
CA CYS A 11 6.98 11.11 -11.42
C CYS A 11 6.81 11.80 -12.78
N THR A 12 6.58 11.02 -13.84
CA THR A 12 6.35 11.57 -15.18
C THR A 12 4.99 12.25 -15.34
N TYR A 13 4.00 11.92 -14.50
CA TYR A 13 2.65 12.49 -14.60
C TYR A 13 2.49 13.83 -13.87
N CYS A 14 3.23 14.04 -12.78
CA CYS A 14 3.08 15.24 -11.93
C CYS A 14 4.41 15.92 -11.55
N GLY A 15 5.55 15.43 -12.05
CA GLY A 15 6.87 16.01 -11.78
C GLY A 15 7.37 15.84 -10.34
N LYS A 16 6.66 15.09 -9.48
CA LYS A 16 7.05 14.92 -8.08
C LYS A 16 8.28 14.04 -7.91
N ASP A 17 9.25 14.51 -7.13
CA ASP A 17 10.46 13.75 -6.78
C ASP A 17 10.30 12.85 -5.56
N PHE A 18 11.02 11.73 -5.56
CA PHE A 18 11.06 10.77 -4.48
C PHE A 18 12.50 10.42 -4.10
N ARG A 19 12.71 10.14 -2.80
CA ARG A 19 14.01 9.74 -2.26
C ARG A 19 14.39 8.29 -2.58
N ASP A 20 13.46 7.49 -3.09
CA ASP A 20 13.62 6.07 -3.30
C ASP A 20 12.78 5.62 -4.51
N LEU A 21 13.35 4.72 -5.31
CA LEU A 21 12.72 4.23 -6.53
C LEU A 21 11.42 3.47 -6.24
N SER A 22 11.40 2.63 -5.20
CA SER A 22 10.18 1.87 -4.85
C SER A 22 9.03 2.80 -4.50
N LYS A 23 9.33 3.96 -3.86
CA LYS A 23 8.34 5.00 -3.60
C LYS A 23 7.86 5.68 -4.88
N ALA A 24 8.78 5.98 -5.81
CA ALA A 24 8.44 6.59 -7.10
C ALA A 24 7.54 5.66 -7.94
N ILE A 25 7.93 4.39 -8.12
CA ILE A 25 7.16 3.38 -8.85
C ILE A 25 5.78 3.21 -8.23
N ARG A 26 5.71 3.06 -6.90
CA ARG A 26 4.43 2.93 -6.19
C ARG A 26 3.53 4.16 -6.36
N HIS A 27 4.12 5.35 -6.39
CA HIS A 27 3.36 6.57 -6.60
C HIS A 27 2.78 6.66 -8.01
N GLN A 28 3.51 6.22 -9.04
CA GLN A 28 3.00 6.20 -10.42
C GLN A 28 1.70 5.40 -10.56
N ARG A 29 1.50 4.36 -9.74
CA ARG A 29 0.25 3.58 -9.70
C ARG A 29 -0.99 4.39 -9.35
N ILE A 30 -0.84 5.54 -8.70
CA ILE A 30 -1.95 6.46 -8.41
C ILE A 30 -2.47 7.09 -9.71
N HIS A 31 -1.58 7.36 -10.67
CA HIS A 31 -1.94 7.93 -11.97
C HIS A 31 -2.44 6.87 -12.95
N THR A 32 -1.82 5.68 -12.97
CA THR A 32 -2.23 4.60 -13.88
C THR A 32 -3.47 3.85 -13.40
N GLY A 33 -3.82 3.96 -12.12
CA GLY A 33 -4.88 3.17 -11.50
C GLY A 33 -4.51 1.71 -11.24
N GLU A 34 -3.26 1.30 -11.47
CA GLU A 34 -2.79 -0.07 -11.23
C GLU A 34 -2.96 -0.43 -9.74
N ARG A 35 -3.74 -1.49 -9.49
CA ARG A 35 -4.04 -1.99 -8.14
C ARG A 35 -3.77 -3.49 -8.07
N PRO A 36 -2.49 -3.90 -7.94
CA PRO A 36 -2.11 -5.30 -8.07
C PRO A 36 -2.53 -6.18 -6.88
N TYR A 37 -2.97 -5.58 -5.77
CA TYR A 37 -3.34 -6.31 -4.56
C TYR A 37 -4.85 -6.38 -4.43
N GLN A 38 -5.46 -7.49 -4.86
CA GLN A 38 -6.90 -7.70 -4.79
C GLN A 38 -7.31 -8.50 -3.54
N CYS A 39 -8.41 -8.10 -2.92
CA CYS A 39 -9.09 -8.86 -1.88
C CYS A 39 -9.86 -10.02 -2.53
N THR A 40 -9.57 -11.24 -2.07
CA THR A 40 -10.25 -12.45 -2.55
C THR A 40 -11.71 -12.51 -2.12
N GLU A 41 -12.06 -11.94 -0.97
CA GLU A 41 -13.41 -12.03 -0.41
C GLU A 41 -14.42 -11.10 -1.10
N CYS A 42 -14.01 -9.88 -1.47
CA CYS A 42 -14.92 -8.88 -2.03
C CYS A 42 -14.46 -8.26 -3.35
N GLY A 43 -13.34 -8.72 -3.91
CA GLY A 43 -12.80 -8.24 -5.18
C GLY A 43 -12.20 -6.82 -5.15
N LYS A 44 -12.22 -6.12 -4.02
CA LYS A 44 -11.63 -4.77 -3.89
C LYS A 44 -10.12 -4.79 -4.06
N SER A 45 -9.57 -3.91 -4.88
CA SER A 45 -8.13 -3.84 -5.17
C SER A 45 -7.44 -2.62 -4.58
N PHE A 46 -6.17 -2.79 -4.21
CA PHE A 46 -5.33 -1.82 -3.52
C PHE A 46 -3.99 -1.63 -4.24
N ILE A 47 -3.44 -0.41 -4.14
CA ILE A 47 -2.10 -0.06 -4.67
C ILE A 47 -0.98 -0.72 -3.84
N ARG A 48 -1.26 -1.00 -2.55
CA ARG A 48 -0.28 -1.47 -1.56
C ARG A 48 -0.76 -2.72 -0.84
N ARG A 49 0.17 -3.65 -0.60
CA ARG A 49 -0.08 -4.88 0.18
C ARG A 49 -0.53 -4.60 1.61
N ASP A 50 0.10 -3.65 2.30
CA ASP A 50 -0.27 -3.34 3.69
C ASP A 50 -1.68 -2.72 3.79
N HIS A 51 -2.16 -2.06 2.74
CA HIS A 51 -3.54 -1.59 2.69
C HIS A 51 -4.52 -2.75 2.51
N LEU A 52 -4.20 -3.74 1.68
CA LEU A 52 -4.99 -4.98 1.57
C LEU A 52 -5.03 -5.73 2.90
N LEU A 53 -3.90 -5.89 3.59
CA LEU A 53 -3.85 -6.59 4.88
C LEU A 53 -4.68 -5.87 5.95
N LYS A 54 -4.62 -4.53 6.01
CA LYS A 54 -5.49 -3.75 6.90
C LYS A 54 -6.96 -3.88 6.52
N HIS A 55 -7.28 -3.88 5.22
CA HIS A 55 -8.63 -4.08 4.75
C HIS A 55 -9.19 -5.45 5.12
N TRP A 56 -8.37 -6.50 5.11
CA TRP A 56 -8.83 -7.84 5.45
C TRP A 56 -9.41 -7.96 6.86
N ARG A 57 -8.98 -7.09 7.78
CA ARG A 57 -9.54 -6.98 9.13
C ARG A 57 -11.03 -6.61 9.15
N VAL A 58 -11.53 -5.95 8.10
CA VAL A 58 -12.96 -5.67 7.94
C VAL A 58 -13.77 -6.96 7.76
N HIS A 59 -13.16 -7.99 7.16
CA HIS A 59 -13.80 -9.30 6.98
C HIS A 59 -13.65 -10.19 8.21
N THR A 60 -12.49 -10.14 8.88
CA THR A 60 -12.22 -11.00 10.05
C THR A 60 -12.72 -10.44 11.37
N GLY A 61 -12.95 -9.12 11.45
CA GLY A 61 -13.26 -8.43 12.71
C GLY A 61 -12.06 -8.30 13.66
N GLU A 62 -10.84 -8.59 13.19
CA GLU A 62 -9.64 -8.55 14.02
C GLU A 62 -9.26 -7.10 14.41
N THR A 63 -9.16 -6.83 15.71
CA THR A 63 -8.68 -5.56 16.28
C THR A 63 -7.42 -5.80 17.11
N PRO A 64 -6.23 -5.85 16.48
CA PRO A 64 -5.01 -6.35 17.11
C PRO A 64 -4.40 -5.37 18.13
N TYR A 65 -4.82 -4.10 18.14
CA TYR A 65 -4.27 -3.10 19.04
C TYR A 65 -5.18 -2.91 20.24
N GLN A 66 -4.70 -3.27 21.42
CA GLN A 66 -5.42 -3.00 22.67
C GLN A 66 -4.73 -1.89 23.44
N CYS A 67 -5.50 -0.92 23.95
CA CYS A 67 -4.97 0.06 24.89
C CYS A 67 -4.70 -0.62 26.24
N PRO A 68 -3.46 -0.60 26.75
CA PRO A 68 -3.13 -1.26 28.02
C PRO A 68 -3.75 -0.56 29.24
N VAL A 69 -4.18 0.70 29.11
CA VAL A 69 -4.76 1.48 30.22
C VAL A 69 -6.26 1.23 30.35
N CYS A 70 -7.01 1.27 29.25
CA CYS A 70 -8.47 1.17 29.28
C CYS A 70 -9.04 -0.10 28.63
N GLY A 71 -8.20 -0.98 28.09
CA GLY A 71 -8.59 -2.27 27.52
C GLY A 71 -9.33 -2.20 26.18
N LYS A 72 -9.59 -1.00 25.64
CA LYS A 72 -10.27 -0.82 24.34
C LYS A 72 -9.41 -1.31 23.18
N HIS A 73 -10.05 -1.94 22.20
CA HIS A 73 -9.39 -2.44 20.99
C HIS A 73 -9.57 -1.45 19.82
N PHE A 74 -8.57 -1.38 18.93
CA PHE A 74 -8.44 -0.49 17.76
C PHE A 74 -7.91 -1.25 16.52
#